data_AF-A0A4Y9YIX0-F1
#
_entry.id   AF-A0A4Y9YIX0-F1
#
_cell.length_a   1.000
_cell.length_b   1.000
_cell.length_c   1.000
_cell.angle_alpha   90.00
_cell.angle_beta   90.00
_cell.angle_gamma   90.00
#
_symmetry.space_group_name_H-M   'P 1'
#
loop_
_entity.id
_entity.type
_entity.pdbx_description
1 polymer ?
#
loop_
_entity_poly.entity_id
_entity_poly.type
_entity_poly.pdbx_seq_one_letter_code
_entity_poly.pdbx_strand_id
1 'polypeptide(L)'
;MVAIYTEYFGRPVGLWHTSSKLAYTLIEVVFICAWSAALALTFDNFFTSLIPCASLSSISWYNELPRATLPDLTGQLGIEGDHICDNQLALICLVGVGLIMYCFNLVISLFRVFERIKYHTASVLPT
;
A
#
# COMPACT_ATOMS: atom_id res chain seq x y z
N MET A 1 -3.84 2.39 -12.17
CA MET A 1 -3.71 3.34 -13.30
C MET A 1 -3.85 2.66 -14.67
N VAL A 2 -3.20 1.51 -14.90
CA VAL A 2 -3.33 0.76 -16.16
C VAL A 2 -4.78 0.35 -16.45
N ALA A 3 -5.54 -0.11 -15.44
CA ALA A 3 -6.97 -0.43 -15.58
C ALA A 3 -7.82 0.72 -16.16
N ILE A 4 -7.62 1.96 -15.69
CA ILE A 4 -8.39 3.13 -16.16
C ILE A 4 -8.02 3.46 -17.61
N TYR A 5 -6.73 3.37 -17.95
CA TYR A 5 -6.25 3.63 -19.30
C TYR A 5 -6.75 2.57 -20.30
N THR A 6 -6.78 1.29 -19.91
CA THR A 6 -7.36 0.21 -20.73
C THR A 6 -8.88 0.29 -20.85
N GLU A 7 -9.56 0.90 -19.89
CA GLU A 7 -11.01 1.14 -19.95
C GLU A 7 -11.35 2.28 -20.93
N TYR A 8 -10.55 3.34 -20.95
CA TYR A 8 -10.82 4.54 -21.76
C TYR A 8 -10.26 4.49 -23.19
N PHE A 9 -9.19 3.72 -23.45
CA PHE A 9 -8.56 3.62 -24.77
C PHE A 9 -8.53 2.19 -25.36
N GLY A 10 -9.05 1.18 -24.66
CA GLY A 10 -9.07 -0.21 -25.11
C GLY A 10 -10.38 -0.63 -25.80
N ARG A 11 -10.33 -1.75 -26.57
CA ARG A 11 -11.55 -2.46 -27.02
C ARG A 11 -12.46 -2.71 -25.81
N PRO A 12 -13.78 -2.48 -25.92
CA PRO A 12 -14.69 -2.60 -24.79
C PRO A 12 -14.51 -3.97 -24.13
N VAL A 13 -14.43 -3.96 -22.79
CA VAL A 13 -14.00 -5.05 -21.89
C VAL A 13 -14.82 -6.37 -21.98
N GLY A 14 -15.76 -6.45 -22.93
CA GLY A 14 -16.55 -7.62 -23.27
C GLY A 14 -15.88 -8.64 -24.20
N LEU A 15 -14.73 -8.32 -24.81
CA LEU A 15 -14.00 -9.22 -25.73
C LEU A 15 -12.69 -9.79 -25.14
N TRP A 16 -12.37 -9.50 -23.88
CA TRP A 16 -11.22 -10.08 -23.19
C TRP A 16 -11.55 -11.46 -22.62
N HIS A 17 -10.67 -12.43 -22.89
CA HIS A 17 -10.77 -13.77 -22.33
C HIS A 17 -10.73 -13.70 -20.80
N THR A 18 -11.57 -14.49 -20.13
CA THR A 18 -11.75 -14.50 -18.67
C THR A 18 -10.43 -14.69 -17.91
N SER A 19 -9.48 -15.44 -18.50
CA SER A 19 -8.13 -15.65 -17.93
C SER A 19 -7.30 -14.36 -17.82
N SER A 20 -7.47 -13.41 -18.74
CA SER A 20 -6.70 -12.17 -18.75
C SER A 20 -7.16 -11.20 -17.66
N LYS A 21 -8.45 -11.25 -17.31
CA LYS A 21 -8.99 -10.52 -16.13
C LYS A 21 -8.51 -11.14 -14.82
N LEU A 22 -8.47 -12.47 -14.74
CA LEU A 22 -7.99 -13.18 -13.54
C LEU A 22 -6.48 -12.96 -13.32
N ALA A 23 -5.68 -12.99 -14.38
CA ALA A 23 -4.25 -12.67 -14.31
C ALA A 23 -4.00 -11.23 -13.87
N TYR A 24 -4.80 -10.27 -14.35
CA TYR A 24 -4.72 -8.87 -13.92
C TYR A 24 -5.00 -8.72 -12.43
N THR A 25 -6.07 -9.35 -11.92
CA THR A 25 -6.36 -9.33 -10.47
C THR A 25 -5.28 -10.00 -9.63
N LEU A 26 -4.64 -11.06 -10.13
CA LEU A 26 -3.53 -11.73 -9.44
C LEU A 26 -2.31 -10.80 -9.34
N ILE A 27 -1.98 -10.10 -10.41
CA ILE A 27 -0.90 -9.11 -10.43
C ILE A 27 -1.19 -7.96 -9.45
N GLU A 28 -2.43 -7.45 -9.42
CA GLU A 28 -2.84 -6.42 -8.45
C GLU A 28 -2.65 -6.89 -6.99
N VAL A 29 -2.97 -8.15 -6.68
CA VAL A 29 -2.72 -8.73 -5.35
C VAL A 29 -1.23 -8.81 -5.02
N VAL A 30 -0.38 -9.22 -5.97
CA VAL A 30 1.08 -9.25 -5.75
C VAL A 30 1.61 -7.84 -5.45
N PHE A 31 1.14 -6.82 -6.16
CA PHE A 31 1.49 -5.44 -5.86
C PHE A 31 1.01 -5.05 -4.45
N ILE A 32 -0.24 -5.33 -4.08
CA ILE A 32 -0.75 -5.05 -2.73
C ILE A 32 0.12 -5.70 -1.64
N CYS A 33 0.52 -6.96 -1.83
CA CYS A 33 1.42 -7.64 -0.90
C CYS A 33 2.79 -6.94 -0.80
N ALA A 34 3.39 -6.56 -1.94
CA ALA A 34 4.68 -5.86 -1.96
C ALA A 34 4.61 -4.49 -1.28
N TRP A 35 3.56 -3.70 -1.53
CA TRP A 35 3.33 -2.40 -0.87
C TRP A 35 3.02 -2.56 0.62
N SER A 36 2.33 -3.62 1.02
CA SER A 36 2.08 -3.94 2.43
C SER A 36 3.37 -4.29 3.17
N ALA A 37 4.24 -5.09 2.54
CA ALA A 37 5.55 -5.44 3.09
C ALA A 37 6.45 -4.20 3.21
N ALA A 38 6.45 -3.32 2.21
CA ALA A 38 7.18 -2.05 2.28
C ALA A 38 6.66 -1.16 3.42
N LEU A 39 5.33 -1.06 3.60
CA LEU A 39 4.73 -0.28 4.68
C LEU A 39 5.15 -0.81 6.05
N ALA A 40 5.07 -2.13 6.25
CA ALA A 40 5.48 -2.78 7.50
C ALA A 40 6.96 -2.51 7.80
N LEU A 41 7.82 -2.62 6.79
CA LEU A 41 9.26 -2.37 6.93
C LEU A 41 9.55 -0.91 7.28
N THR A 42 8.84 0.06 6.70
CA THR A 42 9.02 1.47 7.06
C THR A 42 8.57 1.81 8.47
N PHE A 43 7.48 1.20 8.95
CA PHE A 43 7.04 1.35 10.35
C PHE A 43 8.02 0.71 11.33
N ASP A 44 8.51 -0.50 11.03
CA ASP A 44 9.51 -1.17 11.86
C ASP A 44 10.80 -0.33 11.99
N ASN A 45 11.29 0.21 10.87
CA ASN A 45 12.46 1.10 10.88
C ASN A 45 12.21 2.39 11.66
N PHE A 46 11.02 3.00 11.55
CA PHE A 46 10.67 4.20 12.33
C PHE A 46 10.69 3.93 13.85
N PHE A 47 10.22 2.75 14.27
CA PHE A 47 10.21 2.36 15.68
C PHE A 47 11.53 1.79 16.19
N THR A 48 12.39 1.22 15.35
CA THR A 48 13.65 0.55 15.74
C THR A 48 14.90 1.41 15.51
N SER A 49 14.81 2.49 14.72
CA SER A 49 15.96 3.36 14.40
C SER A 49 16.72 3.84 15.66
N LEU A 50 18.04 3.97 15.57
CA LEU A 50 18.84 4.53 16.67
C LEU A 50 18.54 6.01 16.92
N ILE A 51 18.07 6.73 15.89
CA ILE A 51 17.65 8.12 15.97
C ILE A 51 16.23 8.15 16.58
N PRO A 52 15.97 8.95 17.63
CA PRO A 52 14.68 8.97 18.31
C PRO A 52 13.63 9.74 17.49
N CYS A 53 13.11 9.13 16.42
CA CYS A 53 12.01 9.66 15.61
C CYS A 53 10.64 9.54 16.32
N ALA A 54 10.49 8.55 17.21
CA ALA A 54 9.29 8.32 18.01
C ALA A 54 9.59 8.54 19.49
N SER A 55 8.64 9.15 20.21
CA SER A 55 8.76 9.32 21.66
C SER A 55 8.73 7.97 22.38
N LEU A 56 9.54 7.83 23.44
CA LEU A 56 9.64 6.61 24.25
C LEU A 56 8.28 6.13 24.77
N SER A 57 7.35 7.03 25.08
CA SER A 57 5.99 6.70 25.54
C SER A 57 5.12 6.07 24.45
N SER A 58 5.37 6.38 23.17
CA SER A 58 4.61 5.82 22.04
C SER A 58 5.11 4.43 21.61
N ILE A 59 6.34 4.06 21.97
CA ILE A 59 6.97 2.78 21.60
C ILE A 59 7.19 1.82 22.76
N SER A 60 6.92 2.23 24.02
CA SER A 60 7.17 1.39 25.20
C SER A 60 6.40 0.07 25.19
N TRP A 61 5.33 -0.04 24.40
CA TRP A 61 4.54 -1.26 24.22
C TRP A 61 5.08 -2.16 23.09
N TYR A 62 5.91 -1.62 22.20
CA TYR A 62 6.37 -2.28 20.97
C TYR A 62 7.85 -2.69 21.04
N ASN A 63 8.70 -1.91 21.70
CA ASN A 63 10.13 -2.17 21.82
C ASN A 63 10.62 -1.88 23.25
N GLU A 64 11.11 -2.91 23.93
CA GLU A 64 11.79 -2.79 25.25
C GLU A 64 13.32 -2.65 25.12
N LEU A 65 13.84 -2.51 23.89
CA LEU A 65 15.28 -2.40 23.67
C LEU A 65 15.83 -1.08 24.23
N PRO A 66 16.96 -1.10 24.97
CA PRO A 66 17.60 0.11 25.45
C PRO A 66 18.15 0.90 24.26
N ARG A 67 17.43 1.94 23.84
CA ARG A 67 17.92 2.89 22.85
C ARG A 67 19.11 3.63 23.46
N ALA A 68 20.18 3.80 22.68
CA ALA A 68 21.33 4.57 23.12
C ALA A 68 20.90 6.03 23.35
N THR A 69 20.60 6.40 24.59
CA THR A 69 20.46 7.79 25.01
C THR A 69 21.86 8.37 25.09
N LEU A 70 22.46 8.63 23.93
CA LEU A 70 23.74 9.33 23.82
C LEU A 70 23.42 10.84 23.82
N PRO A 71 23.67 11.56 24.93
CA PRO A 71 23.35 12.99 25.04
C PRO A 71 24.08 13.88 24.02
N ASP A 72 25.12 13.35 23.37
CA ASP A 72 25.94 14.04 22.37
C ASP A 72 25.34 13.99 20.95
N LEU A 73 24.52 12.98 20.62
CA LEU A 73 23.84 12.89 19.31
C LEU A 73 22.61 13.80 19.22
N THR A 74 21.91 14.04 20.34
CA THR A 74 20.74 14.92 20.37
C THR A 74 21.13 16.40 20.22
N GLY A 75 22.36 16.77 20.61
CA GLY A 75 22.88 18.13 20.50
C GLY A 75 23.52 18.47 19.14
N GLN A 76 24.25 17.52 18.53
CA GLN A 76 24.97 17.78 17.28
C GLN A 76 24.28 17.23 16.03
N LEU A 77 23.47 16.17 16.17
CA LEU A 77 22.61 15.62 15.11
C LEU A 77 21.14 16.01 15.28
N GLY A 78 20.76 16.80 16.30
CA GLY A 78 19.35 17.11 16.59
C GLY A 78 18.61 17.77 15.44
N ILE A 79 19.31 18.62 14.65
CA ILE A 79 18.74 19.30 13.48
C ILE A 79 18.74 18.38 12.25
N GLU A 80 19.77 17.56 12.04
CA GLU A 80 19.86 16.65 10.89
C GLU A 80 18.98 15.39 11.06
N GLY A 81 18.80 14.94 12.31
CA GLY A 81 17.91 13.85 12.69
C GLY A 81 16.43 14.21 12.56
N ASP A 82 16.08 15.48 12.69
CA ASP A 82 14.70 15.94 12.47
C ASP A 82 14.31 15.79 10.99
N HIS A 83 15.22 16.17 10.08
CA HIS A 83 15.03 15.97 8.65
C HIS A 83 14.93 14.48 8.25
N ILE A 84 15.67 13.58 8.90
CA ILE A 84 15.54 12.14 8.63
C ILE A 84 14.20 11.59 9.11
N CYS A 85 13.71 12.08 10.25
CA CYS A 85 12.41 11.70 10.82
C CYS A 85 11.27 12.14 9.89
N ASP A 86 11.31 13.39 9.43
CA ASP A 86 10.33 13.93 8.48
C ASP A 86 10.32 13.14 7.16
N ASN A 87 11.49 12.78 6.64
CA ASN A 87 11.60 11.97 5.42
C ASN A 87 11.06 10.54 5.62
N GLN A 88 11.29 9.92 6.78
CA GLN A 88 10.72 8.61 7.10
C GLN A 88 9.20 8.67 7.22
N LEU A 89 8.66 9.71 7.86
CA LEU A 89 7.22 9.93 7.96
C LEU A 89 6.61 10.15 6.57
N ALA A 90 7.23 10.97 5.73
CA ALA A 90 6.80 11.19 4.35
C ALA A 90 6.79 9.88 3.55
N LEU A 91 7.80 9.01 3.73
CA LEU A 91 7.87 7.70 3.11
C LEU A 91 6.72 6.79 3.57
N ILE A 92 6.45 6.73 4.87
CA ILE A 92 5.32 5.96 5.43
C ILE A 92 4.00 6.44 4.84
N CYS A 93 3.78 7.76 4.80
CA CYS A 93 2.57 8.35 4.21
C CYS A 93 2.45 8.01 2.71
N LEU A 94 3.53 8.13 1.95
CA LEU A 94 3.56 7.82 0.52
C LEU A 94 3.22 6.35 0.26
N VAL A 95 3.85 5.44 1.01
CA VAL A 95 3.62 4.00 0.89
C VAL A 95 2.19 3.64 1.33
N GLY A 96 1.69 4.24 2.40
CA GLY A 96 0.33 4.04 2.89
C GLY A 96 -0.74 4.50 1.91
N VAL A 97 -0.60 5.69 1.34
CA VAL A 97 -1.51 6.20 0.30
C VAL A 97 -1.44 5.33 -0.96
N GLY A 98 -0.24 4.90 -1.35
CA GLY A 98 -0.05 3.95 -2.46
C GLY A 98 -0.82 2.65 -2.23
N LEU A 99 -0.66 2.04 -1.05
CA LEU A 99 -1.38 0.81 -0.68
C LEU A 99 -2.91 1.00 -0.74
N ILE A 100 -3.42 2.10 -0.18
CA ILE A 100 -4.85 2.43 -0.23
C ILE A 100 -5.34 2.53 -1.68
N MET A 101 -4.58 3.20 -2.56
CA MET A 101 -4.90 3.32 -3.97
C MET A 101 -4.97 1.94 -4.66
N TYR A 102 -4.04 1.03 -4.38
CA TYR A 102 -4.09 -0.34 -4.92
C TYR A 102 -5.29 -1.13 -4.39
N CYS A 103 -5.62 -1.01 -3.09
CA CYS A 103 -6.82 -1.62 -2.51
C CYS A 103 -8.10 -1.12 -3.19
N PHE A 104 -8.24 0.19 -3.45
CA PHE A 104 -9.38 0.73 -4.19
C PHE A 104 -9.46 0.20 -5.62
N ASN A 105 -8.33 0.09 -6.33
CA ASN A 105 -8.30 -0.48 -7.68
C ASN A 105 -8.78 -1.94 -7.68
N LEU A 106 -8.38 -2.74 -6.67
CA LEU A 106 -8.83 -4.11 -6.51
C LEU A 106 -10.35 -4.18 -6.28
N VAL A 107 -10.90 -3.33 -5.41
CA VAL A 107 -12.35 -3.29 -5.14
C VAL A 107 -13.14 -2.94 -6.39
N ILE A 108 -12.72 -1.93 -7.15
CA ILE A 108 -13.38 -1.53 -8.41
C ILE A 108 -13.30 -2.66 -9.44
N SER A 109 -12.13 -3.31 -9.55
CA SER A 109 -11.93 -4.44 -10.45
C SER A 109 -12.85 -5.61 -10.11
N LEU A 110 -12.97 -5.98 -8.82
CA LEU A 110 -13.87 -7.03 -8.37
C LEU A 110 -15.34 -6.68 -8.63
N PHE A 111 -15.75 -5.46 -8.29
CA PHE A 111 -17.13 -5.01 -8.49
C PHE A 111 -17.56 -5.11 -9.96
N ARG A 112 -16.71 -4.64 -10.89
CA ARG A 112 -16.97 -4.75 -12.33
C ARG A 112 -17.05 -6.19 -12.81
N VAL A 113 -16.24 -7.09 -12.27
CA VAL A 113 -16.30 -8.52 -12.59
C VAL A 113 -17.63 -9.12 -12.10
N PHE A 114 -18.05 -8.84 -10.88
CA PHE A 114 -19.31 -9.34 -10.33
C PHE A 114 -20.54 -8.80 -11.08
N GLU A 115 -20.59 -7.50 -11.38
CA GLU A 115 -21.67 -6.94 -12.18
C GLU A 115 -21.74 -7.59 -13.56
N ARG A 116 -20.61 -7.73 -14.27
CA ARG A 116 -20.54 -8.44 -15.56
C ARG A 116 -21.10 -9.86 -15.48
N ILE A 117 -20.71 -10.63 -14.48
CA ILE A 117 -21.20 -12.02 -14.31
C ILE A 117 -22.72 -12.03 -14.09
N LYS A 118 -23.25 -11.12 -13.27
CA LYS A 118 -24.69 -11.00 -13.01
C LYS A 118 -25.49 -10.76 -14.29
N TYR A 119 -25.02 -9.90 -15.19
CA TYR A 119 -25.67 -9.65 -16.48
C TYR A 119 -25.60 -10.86 -17.44
N HIS A 120 -24.48 -11.58 -17.48
CA HIS A 120 -24.35 -12.77 -18.33
C HIS A 120 -25.28 -13.91 -17.90
N THR A 121 -25.39 -14.20 -16.59
CA THR A 121 -26.30 -15.24 -16.09
C THR A 121 -27.76 -14.92 -16.38
N ALA A 122 -28.16 -13.64 -16.32
CA ALA A 122 -29.53 -13.21 -16.65
C ALA A 122 -29.88 -13.37 -18.14
N SER A 123 -28.90 -13.24 -19.05
CA SER A 123 -29.11 -13.38 -20.50
C SER A 123 -29.27 -14.83 -20.99
N VAL A 124 -28.91 -15.83 -20.17
CA VAL A 124 -28.94 -17.26 -20.52
C VAL A 124 -30.25 -17.94 -20.11
N LEU A 125 -31.16 -17.23 -19.43
CA LEU A 125 -32.49 -17.75 -19.09
C LEU A 125 -33.55 -17.19 -20.06
N PRO A 126 -33.89 -17.89 -21.15
CA PRO A 126 -35.05 -17.53 -21.96
C PRO A 126 -36.32 -17.92 -21.20
N THR A 127 -37.12 -16.92 -20.83
CA THR A 127 -38.57 -17.09 -20.63
C THR A 127 -39.28 -16.99 -21.96
#